data_AF-A0A1G1I7K9-F1
#
_entry.id   AF-A0A1G1I7K9-F1
#
_cell.length_a   1.000
_cell.length_b   1.000
_cell.length_c   1.000
_cell.angle_alpha   90.00
_cell.angle_beta   90.00
_cell.angle_gamma   90.00
#
_symmetry.space_group_name_H-M   'P 1'
#
loop_
_entity.id
_entity.type
_entity.pdbx_description
1 polymer ?
#
loop_
_entity_poly.entity_id
_entity_poly.type
_entity_poly.pdbx_seq_one_letter_code
_entity_poly.pdbx_strand_id
1 'polypeptide(L)' 'MTLLTVVETAAFLKFKNPNSLYNNKTIPRVYVGRRVRFVQEDLEQWLRRKTDQALAKVEQVRKPGPMFRIKVPR' A
#
# COMPACT_ATOMS: atom_id res chain seq x y z
N MET A 1 -15.07 2.68 -14.94
CA MET A 1 -15.33 3.16 -13.57
C MET A 1 -16.22 2.15 -12.88
N THR A 2 -15.61 1.20 -12.18
CA THR A 2 -16.32 0.10 -11.52
C THR A 2 -16.43 0.37 -10.03
N LEU A 3 -17.65 0.34 -9.50
CA LEU A 3 -17.92 0.56 -8.06
C LEU A 3 -18.06 -0.77 -7.34
N LEU A 4 -17.13 -1.03 -6.42
CA LEU A 4 -17.09 -2.21 -5.58
C LEU A 4 -17.72 -1.94 -4.20
N THR A 5 -18.42 -2.93 -3.69
CA THR A 5 -18.81 -3.04 -2.27
C THR A 5 -17.58 -3.33 -1.40
N VAL A 6 -17.77 -3.22 -0.08
CA VAL A 6 -16.77 -3.61 0.91
C VAL A 6 -16.35 -5.07 0.76
N VAL A 7 -17.29 -5.97 0.47
CA VAL A 7 -17.02 -7.42 0.32
C VAL A 7 -16.21 -7.69 -0.93
N GLU A 8 -16.60 -7.12 -2.07
CA GLU A 8 -15.86 -7.25 -3.34
C GLU A 8 -14.46 -6.64 -3.23
N THR A 9 -14.34 -5.49 -2.56
CA THR A 9 -13.04 -4.85 -2.30
C THR A 9 -12.15 -5.72 -1.41
N ALA A 10 -12.73 -6.38 -0.40
CA ALA A 10 -11.98 -7.28 0.47
C ALA A 10 -11.44 -8.48 -0.31
N ALA A 11 -12.25 -9.05 -1.21
CA ALA A 11 -11.81 -10.11 -2.11
C ALA A 11 -10.71 -9.64 -3.07
N PHE A 12 -10.89 -8.47 -3.69
CA PHE A 12 -9.93 -7.86 -4.62
C PHE A 12 -8.56 -7.62 -3.97
N LEU A 13 -8.57 -7.02 -2.78
CA LEU A 13 -7.36 -6.73 -2.00
C LEU A 13 -6.86 -7.91 -1.15
N LYS A 14 -7.52 -9.07 -1.24
CA LYS A 14 -7.22 -10.29 -0.46
C LYS A 14 -7.18 -10.08 1.06
N PHE A 15 -8.05 -9.19 1.58
CA PHE A 15 -8.23 -9.05 3.03
C PHE A 15 -9.00 -10.24 3.58
N LYS A 16 -8.49 -10.82 4.69
CA LYS A 16 -9.19 -11.89 5.42
C LYS A 16 -10.45 -11.40 6.13
N ASN A 17 -10.50 -10.13 6.51
CA ASN A 17 -11.62 -9.54 7.22
C ASN A 17 -12.09 -8.26 6.51
N PRO A 18 -13.30 -8.25 5.92
CA PRO A 18 -13.87 -7.06 5.27
C PRO A 18 -14.02 -5.86 6.22
N ASN A 19 -14.22 -6.10 7.53
CA ASN A 19 -14.38 -5.02 8.50
C ASN A 19 -13.11 -4.17 8.66
N SER A 20 -11.94 -4.73 8.34
CA SER A 20 -10.68 -3.98 8.35
C SER A 20 -10.68 -2.82 7.36
N LEU A 21 -11.50 -2.87 6.30
CA LEU A 21 -11.62 -1.79 5.32
C LEU A 21 -12.30 -0.54 5.89
N TYR A 22 -13.20 -0.68 6.88
CA TYR A 22 -13.82 0.49 7.51
C TYR A 22 -12.81 1.28 8.36
N ASN A 23 -11.91 0.57 9.03
CA ASN A 23 -10.90 1.15 9.92
C ASN A 23 -9.69 1.69 9.16
N ASN A 24 -9.39 1.17 7.98
CA ASN A 24 -8.23 1.59 7.20
C ASN A 24 -8.52 2.87 6.39
N LYS A 25 -8.21 4.02 7.00
CA LYS A 25 -8.36 5.35 6.39
C LYS A 25 -7.43 5.62 5.21
N THR A 26 -6.42 4.76 4.98
CA THR A 26 -5.45 4.97 3.91
C THR A 26 -5.94 4.49 2.55
N ILE A 27 -6.99 3.65 2.53
CA ILE A 27 -7.57 3.10 1.30
C ILE A 27 -8.56 4.13 0.74
N PRO A 28 -8.46 4.49 -0.56
CA PRO A 28 -9.38 5.44 -1.18
C PRO A 28 -10.79 4.84 -1.21
N ARG A 29 -11.76 5.60 -0.70
CA ARG A 29 -13.16 5.19 -0.59
C ARG A 29 -14.07 6.34 -0.95
N VAL A 30 -15.24 6.02 -1.47
CA VAL A 30 -16.28 6.98 -1.85
C VAL A 30 -17.57 6.68 -1.11
N TYR A 31 -18.33 7.73 -0.79
CA TYR A 31 -19.64 7.60 -0.17
C TYR A 31 -20.72 7.78 -1.23
N VAL A 32 -21.50 6.73 -1.45
CA VAL A 32 -22.68 6.77 -2.32
C VAL A 32 -23.90 6.77 -1.41
N GLY A 33 -24.39 7.97 -1.12
CA GLY A 33 -25.39 8.20 -0.06
C GLY A 33 -24.83 7.79 1.30
N ARG A 34 -25.52 6.86 1.98
CA ARG A 34 -25.09 6.33 3.30
C ARG A 34 -24.17 5.11 3.21
N ARG A 35 -23.82 4.63 2.01
CA ARG A 35 -23.03 3.41 1.83
C ARG A 35 -21.60 3.72 1.40
N VAL A 36 -20.64 3.04 2.03
CA VAL A 36 -19.23 3.06 1.62
C VAL A 36 -19.07 2.18 0.39
N ARG A 37 -18.43 2.73 -0.64
CA ARG A 37 -18.06 2.04 -1.89
C ARG A 37 -16.60 2.35 -2.23
N PHE A 38 -16.05 1.58 -3.15
CA PHE A 38 -14.68 1.73 -3.61
C PHE A 38 -14.66 1.74 -5.13
N VAL A 39 -13.87 2.62 -5.72
CA VAL A 39 -13.68 2.66 -7.18
C VAL A 39 -12.50 1.74 -7.49
N GLN A 40 -12.72 0.75 -8.35
CA GLN A 40 -11.70 -0.25 -8.67
C GLN A 40 -10.43 0.40 -9.22
N GLU A 41 -10.57 1.36 -10.13
CA GLU A 41 -9.44 2.06 -10.76
C GLU A 41 -8.59 2.83 -9.73
N ASP A 42 -9.23 3.44 -8.72
CA ASP A 42 -8.52 4.13 -7.63
C ASP A 42 -7.77 3.15 -6.73
N LEU A 43 -8.36 1.97 -6.48
CA LEU A 43 -7.70 0.90 -5.72
C LEU A 43 -6.46 0.38 -6.45
N GLU A 44 -6.53 0.20 -7.77
CA GLU A 44 -5.40 -0.22 -8.59
C GLU A 44 -4.26 0.81 -8.56
N GLN A 45 -4.59 2.10 -8.71
CA GLN A 45 -3.60 3.16 -8.61
C GLN A 45 -2.98 3.24 -7.21
N TRP A 46 -3.79 3.07 -6.17
CA TRP A 46 -3.32 3.05 -4.79
C TRP A 46 -2.36 1.88 -4.54
N LEU A 47 -2.70 0.69 -5.04
CA LEU A 47 -1.81 -0.48 -4.96
C LEU A 47 -0.48 -0.23 -5.66
N ARG A 48 -0.49 0.33 -6.88
CA ARG A 48 0.74 0.68 -7.60
C ARG A 48 1.64 1.59 -6.76
N ARG A 49 1.10 2.69 -6.24
CA ARG A 49 1.83 3.62 -5.37
C ARG A 49 2.40 2.95 -4.12
N LYS A 50 1.66 2.02 -3.50
CA LYS A 50 2.14 1.26 -2.34
C LYS A 50 3.30 0.34 -2.70
N THR A 51 3.22 -0.33 -3.85
CA THR A 51 4.29 -1.18 -4.37
C THR A 51 5.54 -0.37 -4.71
N ASP A 52 5.40 0.75 -5.41
CA ASP A 52 6.52 1.64 -5.74
C ASP A 52 7.22 2.17 -4.48
N GLN A 53 6.45 2.59 -3.47
CA GLN A 53 7.01 2.99 -2.18
C GLN A 53 7.75 1.85 -1.45
N ALA A 54 7.23 0.62 -1.54
CA ALA A 54 7.89 -0.54 -0.95
C ALA A 54 9.21 -0.84 -1.68
N LEU A 55 9.23 -0.80 -3.01
CA LEU A 55 10.43 -1.00 -3.82
C LEU A 55 11.50 0.07 -3.54
N ALA A 56 11.11 1.34 -3.49
CA ALA A 56 12.02 2.44 -3.18
C ALA A 56 12.70 2.28 -1.80
N LYS A 57 12.00 1.72 -0.81
CA LYS A 57 12.59 1.40 0.49
C LYS A 57 13.61 0.27 0.42
N VAL A 58 13.31 -0.79 -0.35
CA VAL A 58 14.24 -1.92 -0.52
C VAL A 58 15.53 -1.47 -1.21
N GLU A 59 15.45 -0.55 -2.17
CA GLU A 59 16.61 -0.03 -2.87
C GLU A 59 17.53 0.81 -1.96
N GLN A 60 16.96 1.59 -1.03
CA GLN A 60 17.75 2.35 -0.06
C GLN A 60 18.55 1.47 0.91
N VAL A 61 18.04 0.29 1.27
CA VAL A 61 18.73 -0.66 2.16
C VAL A 61 19.96 -1.29 1.48
N ARG A 62 20.01 -1.31 0.14
CA ARG A 62 21.12 -1.91 -0.62
C ARG A 62 22.29 -0.97 -0.87
N LYS A 63 22.25 0.28 -0.43
CA LYS A 63 23.44 1.14 -0.47
C LYS A 63 24.49 0.56 0.50
N PRO A 64 25.66 0.11 0.02
CA PRO A 64 26.70 -0.36 0.93
C PRO A 64 27.05 0.79 1.87
N GLY A 65 26.96 0.53 3.17
CA GLY A 65 27.34 1.50 4.20
C GLY A 65 28.76 2.01 3.98
N PRO A 66 29.10 3.20 4.51
CA PRO A 66 30.43 3.78 4.34
C PRO A 66 31.48 2.77 4.81
N MET A 67 32.40 2.43 3.90
CA MET A 67 33.53 1.54 4.16
C MET A 67 34.42 2.21 5.21
N PHE A 68 34.32 1.79 6.47
CA PHE A 68 35.21 2.25 7.53
C PHE A 68 36.63 1.79 7.21
N ARG A 69 37.47 2.74 6.79
CA ARG A 69 38.90 2.52 6.54
C ARG A 69 39.60 2.38 7.89
N ILE A 70 39.74 1.15 8.38
CA ILE A 70 40.51 0.85 9.56
C ILE A 70 41.98 1.20 9.27
N LYS A 71 42.51 2.23 9.94
CA LYS A 71 43.94 2.53 9.94
C LYS A 71 44.62 1.55 10.91
N VAL A 72 45.44 0.67 10.37
CA VAL A 72 46.34 -0.19 11.17
C VAL A 72 47.57 0.66 11.55
N PRO A 73 47.89 0.83 12.85
CA PRO A 73 49.11 1.51 13.26
C PRO A 73 50.32 0.59 13.03
N ARG A 74 51.44 1.20 12.61
CA ARG A 74 52.74 0.55 12.42
C ARG A 74 53.42 0.26 13.76
#